data_AF-L9Y6R8-F1
#
_entry.id   AF-L9Y6R8-F1
#
_cell.length_a   1.000
_cell.length_b   1.000
_cell.length_c   1.000
_cell.angle_alpha   90.00
_cell.angle_beta   90.00
_cell.angle_gamma   90.00
#
_symmetry.space_group_name_H-M   'P 1'
#
loop_
_entity.id
_entity.type
_entity.pdbx_description
1 polymer ?
#
loop_
_entity_poly.entity_id
_entity_poly.type
_entity_poly.pdbx_seq_one_letter_code
_entity_poly.pdbx_strand_id
1 'polypeptide(L)'
;MDYYDRLLAGMLASLLLGAVAGLYTAITPRYGLLGGALLATVFLWEAVVRHPPVPATDPRYAAAVVVWHGGLLVTLALEFW
;
A
#
# COMPACT_ATOMS: atom_id res chain seq x y z
N MET A 1 4.98 -0.46 -21.04
CA MET A 1 4.73 -0.43 -19.59
C MET A 1 3.59 -1.37 -19.32
N ASP A 2 3.89 -2.41 -18.57
CA ASP A 2 2.91 -3.43 -18.22
C ASP A 2 1.88 -2.85 -17.24
N TYR A 3 0.72 -3.51 -17.14
CA TYR A 3 -0.38 -3.05 -16.29
C TYR A 3 0.08 -2.81 -14.83
N TYR A 4 0.89 -3.73 -14.30
CA TYR A 4 1.44 -3.63 -12.95
C TYR A 4 2.45 -2.51 -12.79
N ASP A 5 3.26 -2.19 -13.82
CA ASP A 5 4.19 -1.04 -13.78
C ASP A 5 3.42 0.26 -13.59
N ARG A 6 2.29 0.39 -14.29
CA ARG A 6 1.45 1.59 -14.22
C ARG A 6 0.78 1.72 -12.84
N LEU A 7 0.38 0.59 -12.26
CA LEU A 7 -0.16 0.55 -10.90
C LEU A 7 0.89 0.93 -9.86
N LEU A 8 2.10 0.38 -9.99
CA LEU A 8 3.24 0.67 -9.10
C LEU A 8 3.64 2.14 -9.18
N ALA A 9 3.69 2.69 -10.39
CA ALA A 9 3.92 4.11 -10.62
C ALA A 9 2.81 4.97 -9.98
N GLY A 10 1.55 4.54 -10.05
CA GLY A 10 0.42 5.20 -9.39
C GLY A 10 0.51 5.21 -7.87
N MET A 11 0.94 4.10 -7.25
CA MET A 11 1.21 4.03 -5.81
C MET A 11 2.34 4.98 -5.41
N LEU A 12 3.47 4.93 -6.13
CA LEU A 12 4.61 5.81 -5.88
C LEU A 12 4.21 7.28 -6.02
N ALA A 13 3.50 7.64 -7.09
CA ALA A 13 3.00 8.99 -7.31
C ALA A 13 2.07 9.45 -6.17
N SER A 14 1.19 8.56 -5.69
CA SER A 14 0.27 8.86 -4.59
C SER A 14 1.01 9.15 -3.28
N LEU A 15 2.03 8.33 -2.96
CA LEU A 15 2.86 8.52 -1.79
C LEU A 15 3.68 9.81 -1.87
N LEU A 16 4.31 10.07 -3.03
CA LEU A 16 5.07 11.30 -3.26
C LEU A 16 4.18 12.54 -3.19
N LEU A 17 2.98 12.47 -3.75
CA LEU A 17 2.00 13.55 -3.68
C LEU A 17 1.59 13.82 -2.22
N GLY A 18 1.34 12.77 -1.44
CA GLY A 18 1.07 12.89 -0.01
C GLY A 18 2.24 13.50 0.76
N ALA A 19 3.48 13.07 0.48
CA ALA A 19 4.68 13.61 1.09
C ALA A 19 4.86 15.10 0.77
N VAL A 20 4.69 15.50 -0.49
CA VAL A 20 4.77 16.91 -0.92
C VAL A 20 3.66 17.74 -0.31
N ALA A 21 2.43 17.22 -0.26
CA ALA A 21 1.31 17.88 0.41
C ALA A 21 1.59 18.10 1.90
N GLY A 22 2.28 17.16 2.56
CA GLY A 22 2.71 17.27 3.95
C GLY A 22 3.83 18.30 4.21
N LEU A 23 4.47 18.84 3.16
CA LEU A 23 5.40 19.96 3.28
C LEU A 23 4.67 21.32 3.29
N TYR A 24 3.38 21.33 2.97
CA TYR A 24 2.58 22.55 2.99
C TYR A 24 2.30 22.95 4.44
N THR A 25 2.52 24.23 4.77
CA THR A 25 2.46 24.73 6.17
C THR A 25 1.12 24.51 6.87
N ALA A 26 0.05 24.33 6.10
CA ALA A 26 -1.29 24.05 6.62
C ALA A 26 -1.55 22.56 6.94
N ILE A 27 -0.65 21.65 6.57
CA ILE A 27 -0.85 20.20 6.68
C ILE A 27 0.34 19.61 7.44
N THR A 28 0.10 19.00 8.60
CA THR A 28 1.15 18.26 9.30
C THR A 28 1.69 17.15 8.38
N PRO A 29 3.01 16.94 8.28
CA PRO A 29 3.60 15.93 7.40
C PRO A 29 2.97 14.54 7.51
N ARG A 30 2.59 14.15 8.74
CA ARG A 30 1.88 12.89 9.05
C ARG A 30 0.57 12.75 8.27
N TYR A 31 -0.23 13.81 8.17
CA TYR A 31 -1.52 13.77 7.48
C TYR A 31 -1.37 13.77 5.96
N GLY A 32 -0.35 14.46 5.43
CA GLY A 32 0.00 14.39 4.00
C GLY A 32 0.36 12.96 3.59
N LEU A 33 1.27 12.32 4.33
CA LEU A 33 1.66 10.93 4.09
C LEU A 33 0.50 9.94 4.25
N LEU A 34 -0.35 10.14 5.28
CA LEU A 34 -1.56 9.34 5.48
C LEU A 34 -2.47 9.41 4.25
N GLY A 35 -2.72 10.61 3.72
CA GLY A 35 -3.54 10.80 2.51
C GLY A 35 -2.95 10.09 1.30
N GLY A 36 -1.63 10.23 1.08
CA GLY A 36 -0.93 9.53 0.00
C GLY A 36 -1.00 8.00 0.13
N ALA A 37 -0.88 7.48 1.35
CA ALA A 37 -0.99 6.04 1.62
C ALA A 37 -2.41 5.51 1.38
N LEU A 38 -3.44 6.27 1.75
CA LEU A 38 -4.84 5.90 1.47
C LEU A 38 -5.11 5.82 -0.03
N LEU A 39 -4.61 6.79 -0.81
CA LEU A 39 -4.70 6.76 -2.27
C LEU A 39 -3.94 5.57 -2.86
N ALA A 40 -2.70 5.31 -2.40
CA ALA A 40 -1.91 4.14 -2.82
C ALA A 40 -2.63 2.81 -2.52
N THR A 41 -3.37 2.75 -1.42
CA THR A 41 -4.14 1.56 -1.01
C THR A 41 -5.24 1.21 -2.00
N VAL A 42 -5.85 2.20 -2.67
CA VAL A 42 -6.85 1.95 -3.73
C VAL A 42 -6.22 1.21 -4.90
N PHE A 43 -5.04 1.65 -5.35
CA PHE A 43 -4.29 0.96 -6.39
C PHE A 43 -3.88 -0.45 -5.94
N LEU A 44 -3.47 -0.61 -4.68
CA LEU A 44 -3.08 -1.91 -4.15
C LEU A 44 -4.27 -2.88 -4.13
N TRP A 45 -5.44 -2.40 -3.73
CA TRP A 45 -6.66 -3.19 -3.73
C TRP A 45 -7.08 -3.60 -5.15
N GLU A 46 -6.95 -2.72 -6.13
CA GLU A 46 -7.17 -3.06 -7.55
C GLU A 46 -6.23 -4.20 -8.01
N ALA A 47 -4.95 -4.12 -7.66
CA ALA A 47 -3.93 -5.13 -8.00
C ALA A 47 -4.19 -6.47 -7.35
N VAL A 48 -4.53 -6.49 -6.07
CA VAL A 48 -4.56 -7.72 -5.28
C VAL A 48 -5.92 -8.40 -5.36
N VAL A 49 -7.01 -7.62 -5.42
CA VAL A 49 -8.38 -8.16 -5.31
C VAL A 49 -9.06 -8.27 -6.67
N ARG A 50 -8.95 -7.25 -7.53
CA ARG A 50 -9.62 -7.30 -8.85
C ARG A 50 -8.82 -8.02 -9.91
N HIS A 51 -7.52 -7.75 -9.96
CA HIS A 51 -6.63 -8.28 -11.01
C HIS A 51 -5.38 -8.92 -10.41
N PRO A 52 -5.52 -10.02 -9.64
CA PRO A 52 -4.37 -10.66 -9.00
C PRO A 52 -3.37 -11.16 -10.04
N PRO A 53 -2.05 -10.95 -9.83
CA PRO A 53 -0.99 -11.38 -10.76
C PRO A 53 -0.81 -12.89 -10.81
N VAL A 54 -1.29 -13.60 -9.78
CA VAL A 54 -1.23 -15.05 -9.66
C VAL A 54 -2.61 -15.60 -9.31
N PRO A 55 -2.96 -16.82 -9.74
CA PRO A 55 -4.22 -17.45 -9.35
C PRO A 55 -4.36 -17.51 -7.82
N ALA A 56 -5.55 -17.19 -7.29
CA ALA A 56 -5.81 -17.22 -5.85
C ALA A 56 -5.70 -18.64 -5.23
N THR A 57 -5.72 -19.68 -6.06
CA THR A 57 -5.50 -21.07 -5.67
C THR A 57 -4.01 -21.45 -5.58
N ASP A 58 -3.10 -20.57 -6.00
CA ASP A 58 -1.66 -20.81 -5.91
C ASP A 58 -1.22 -20.75 -4.42
N PRO A 59 -0.57 -21.78 -3.88
CA PRO A 59 -0.07 -21.77 -2.50
C PRO A 59 0.90 -20.62 -2.21
N ARG A 60 1.60 -20.07 -3.22
CA ARG A 60 2.45 -18.88 -3.07
C ARG A 60 1.66 -17.63 -2.73
N TYR A 61 0.46 -17.49 -3.29
CA TYR A 61 -0.45 -16.39 -2.96
C TYR A 61 -0.87 -16.47 -1.49
N ALA A 62 -1.29 -17.66 -1.04
CA ALA A 62 -1.66 -17.89 0.36
C ALA A 62 -0.48 -17.62 1.32
N ALA A 63 0.71 -18.10 0.97
CA ALA A 63 1.92 -17.85 1.78
C ALA A 63 2.25 -16.35 1.87
N ALA A 64 2.21 -15.62 0.75
CA ALA A 64 2.47 -14.19 0.74
C ALA A 64 1.44 -13.42 1.59
N VAL A 65 0.16 -13.78 1.49
CA VAL A 65 -0.91 -13.20 2.32
C VAL A 65 -0.67 -13.45 3.80
N VAL A 66 -0.32 -14.70 4.19
CA VAL A 66 -0.04 -15.04 5.59
C VAL A 66 1.17 -14.28 6.12
N VAL A 67 2.28 -14.24 5.37
CA VAL A 67 3.49 -13.51 5.76
C VAL A 67 3.21 -12.03 5.94
N TRP A 68 2.47 -11.42 5.00
CA TRP A 68 2.11 -10.01 5.06
C TRP A 68 1.24 -9.68 6.29
N HIS A 69 0.13 -10.40 6.47
CA HIS A 69 -0.79 -10.13 7.58
C HIS A 69 -0.19 -10.51 8.93
N GLY A 70 0.58 -11.60 8.99
CA GLY A 70 1.32 -12.00 10.19
C GLY A 70 2.34 -10.95 10.60
N GLY A 71 3.12 -10.43 9.64
CA GLY A 71 4.05 -9.32 9.88
C GLY A 71 3.34 -8.07 10.39
N LEU A 72 2.24 -7.66 9.74
CA LEU A 72 1.43 -6.52 10.17
C LEU A 72 0.88 -6.69 11.59
N LEU A 73 0.36 -7.86 11.93
CA LEU A 73 -0.15 -8.15 13.27
C LEU A 73 0.95 -8.08 14.32
N VAL A 74 2.14 -8.62 14.03
CA VAL A 74 3.30 -8.54 14.92
C VAL A 74 3.75 -7.09 15.10
N THR A 75 3.88 -6.31 14.02
CA THR A 75 4.28 -4.90 14.13
C THR A 75 3.27 -4.08 14.93
N LEU A 76 1.97 -4.32 14.73
CA LEU A 76 0.94 -3.65 15.52
C LEU A 76 1.02 -4.06 16.99
N ALA A 77 1.14 -5.35 17.29
CA ALA A 77 1.26 -5.84 18.66
C ALA A 77 2.47 -5.24 19.40
N LEU A 78 3.58 -4.98 18.69
CA LEU A 78 4.78 -4.34 19.24
C LEU A 78 4.62 -2.83 19.45
N GLU A 79 3.85 -2.12 18.62
CA GLU A 79 3.59 -0.68 18.77
C GLU A 79 2.59 -0.37 19.90
N PHE A 80 1.76 -1.35 20.30
CA PHE A 80 0.75 -1.21 21.36
C PHE A 80 1.23 -1.71 22.75
N TRP A 81 2.52 -1.99 22.94
CA TRP A 81 3.13 -2.40 24.21
C TRP A 81 4.27 -1.45 24.63
#